data_AF-A0A8S1R7T9-F1
#
_entry.id   AF-A0A8S1R7T9-F1
#
_cell.length_a   1.000
_cell.length_b   1.000
_cell.length_c   1.000
_cell.angle_alpha   90.00
_cell.angle_beta   90.00
_cell.angle_gamma   90.00
#
_symmetry.space_group_name_H-M   'P 1'
#
loop_
_entity.id
_entity.type
_entity.pdbx_description
1 polymer ?
#
loop_
_entity_poly.entity_id
_entity_poly.type
_entity_poly.pdbx_seq_one_letter_code
_entity_poly.pdbx_strand_id
1 'polypeptide(L)'
;MSVTQSLEESFTILNKNNENCDTPLISQKRINWKVEMRKMVLTKLPIKKPVPRLQDSTKSKNIPKNISKVITQQILKGYYNDLISCNPKTFFSFIKKNNNIQNLTTLIKLMKPHKNQEMNSLHQCFRKICWYFVKKQYVSYVFNSKIKDPQWHLQFRNALMNICKEI
;
A
#
# COMPACT_ATOMS: atom_id res chain seq x y z
N MET A 1 -45.63 20.70 -24.16
CA MET A 1 -45.07 21.91 -24.81
C MET A 1 -44.56 22.83 -23.71
N SER A 2 -43.30 23.27 -23.81
CA SER A 2 -42.63 24.28 -22.97
C SER A 2 -43.39 25.63 -23.04
N VAL A 3 -43.31 26.58 -22.09
CA VAL A 3 -42.21 27.55 -21.83
C VAL A 3 -42.76 28.52 -20.74
N THR A 4 -42.18 28.56 -19.52
CA THR A 4 -41.45 29.70 -18.82
C THR A 4 -42.14 31.08 -18.79
N GLN A 5 -41.95 32.04 -17.87
CA GLN A 5 -41.21 32.27 -16.61
C GLN A 5 -41.55 33.70 -16.14
N SER A 6 -41.61 33.91 -14.80
CA SER A 6 -41.08 35.04 -13.98
C SER A 6 -41.41 36.52 -14.33
N LEU A 7 -41.46 37.49 -13.40
CA LEU A 7 -40.39 37.90 -12.47
C LEU A 7 -40.88 39.08 -11.56
N GLU A 8 -40.37 39.09 -10.30
CA GLU A 8 -39.97 40.23 -9.41
C GLU A 8 -40.97 41.35 -8.98
N GLU A 9 -41.21 41.52 -7.66
CA GLU A 9 -40.46 42.33 -6.64
C GLU A 9 -40.59 43.86 -6.89
N SER A 10 -40.88 44.75 -5.94
CA SER A 10 -40.52 44.88 -4.53
C SER A 10 -41.31 46.06 -3.91
N PHE A 11 -41.58 46.06 -2.59
CA PHE A 11 -42.34 47.13 -1.91
C PHE A 11 -41.49 47.96 -0.95
N THR A 12 -41.79 49.25 -0.95
CA THR A 12 -41.16 50.39 -0.27
C THR A 12 -41.68 50.64 1.15
N ILE A 13 -40.73 50.86 2.07
CA ILE A 13 -40.61 51.91 3.10
C ILE A 13 -41.89 52.58 3.65
N LEU A 14 -42.06 52.60 4.99
CA LEU A 14 -42.67 53.74 5.69
C LEU A 14 -41.93 54.06 7.00
N ASN A 15 -41.62 55.35 7.17
CA ASN A 15 -40.89 56.00 8.25
C ASN A 15 -41.83 56.92 9.04
N LYS A 16 -41.75 56.96 10.38
CA LYS A 16 -42.30 58.03 11.24
C LYS A 16 -41.38 58.25 12.45
N ASN A 17 -41.04 59.52 12.68
CA ASN A 17 -39.93 60.02 13.49
C ASN A 17 -40.30 60.35 14.96
N ASN A 18 -39.30 60.22 15.87
CA ASN A 18 -38.77 61.19 16.88
C ASN A 18 -39.67 61.73 18.03
N GLU A 19 -39.30 61.89 19.32
CA GLU A 19 -38.05 61.90 20.14
C GLU A 19 -38.41 61.42 21.58
N ASN A 20 -37.54 60.83 22.42
CA ASN A 20 -36.42 61.49 23.09
C ASN A 20 -35.46 60.50 23.80
N CYS A 21 -34.17 60.85 23.74
CA CYS A 21 -32.98 60.47 24.52
C CYS A 21 -32.99 59.21 25.41
N ASP A 22 -32.17 58.22 25.03
CA ASP A 22 -30.91 57.92 25.74
C ASP A 22 -30.16 56.78 25.03
N THR A 23 -29.08 57.13 24.33
CA THR A 23 -28.21 56.20 23.63
C THR A 23 -27.12 55.71 24.58
N PRO A 24 -26.99 54.39 24.87
CA PRO A 24 -25.71 53.87 25.33
C PRO A 24 -24.81 53.76 24.10
N LEU A 25 -23.72 54.54 24.10
CA LEU A 25 -22.64 54.43 23.10
C LEU A 25 -22.20 52.98 22.97
N ILE A 26 -22.56 52.35 21.86
CA ILE A 26 -21.91 51.13 21.39
C ILE A 26 -20.48 51.53 21.04
N SER A 27 -19.55 51.18 21.93
CA SER A 27 -18.12 51.18 21.68
C SER A 27 -17.83 50.29 20.46
N GLN A 28 -17.84 50.91 19.28
CA GLN A 28 -17.26 50.34 18.08
C GLN A 28 -15.75 50.25 18.29
N LYS A 29 -15.29 49.19 18.97
CA LYS A 29 -13.91 48.75 18.86
C LYS A 29 -13.67 48.44 17.39
N ARG A 30 -13.05 49.38 16.67
CA ARG A 30 -12.39 49.11 15.38
C ARG A 30 -11.27 48.11 15.67
N ILE A 31 -11.60 46.83 15.62
CA ILE A 31 -10.60 45.77 15.64
C ILE A 31 -9.82 45.93 14.34
N ASN A 32 -8.56 46.33 14.47
CA ASN A 32 -7.67 46.47 13.34
C ASN A 32 -7.57 45.08 12.66
N TRP A 33 -7.98 44.98 11.41
CA TRP A 33 -7.99 43.73 10.65
C TRP A 33 -6.62 43.03 10.64
N LYS A 34 -5.52 43.78 10.79
CA LYS A 34 -4.16 43.21 10.93
C LYS A 34 -3.99 42.43 12.23
N VAL A 35 -4.67 42.80 13.31
CA VAL A 35 -4.66 42.08 14.61
C VAL A 35 -5.48 40.80 14.52
N GLU A 36 -6.61 40.84 13.81
CA GLU A 36 -7.46 39.65 13.58
C GLU A 36 -6.72 38.61 12.72
N MET A 37 -6.05 39.06 11.66
CA MET A 37 -5.24 38.19 10.81
C MET A 37 -4.06 37.54 11.56
N ARG A 38 -3.45 38.23 12.53
CA ARG A 38 -2.40 37.64 13.38
C ARG A 38 -2.92 36.56 14.32
N LYS A 39 -4.18 36.65 14.77
CA LYS A 39 -4.82 35.61 15.60
C LYS A 39 -5.17 34.36 14.78
N MET A 40 -5.63 34.53 13.54
CA MET A 40 -5.92 33.39 12.65
C MET A 40 -4.66 32.64 12.17
N VAL A 41 -3.50 33.30 12.14
CA VAL A 41 -2.21 32.65 11.77
C VAL A 41 -1.63 31.80 12.92
N LEU A 42 -2.22 31.83 14.12
CA LEU A 42 -1.73 31.08 15.29
C LEU A 42 -2.42 29.72 15.54
N THR A 43 -3.37 29.28 14.72
CA THR A 43 -3.79 27.87 14.76
C THR A 43 -2.78 27.02 13.99
N LYS A 44 -1.62 26.80 14.61
CA LYS A 44 -0.66 25.80 14.14
C LYS A 44 -1.41 24.47 14.06
N LEU A 45 -1.61 23.97 12.85
CA LEU A 45 -2.08 22.60 12.62
C LEU A 45 -1.24 21.65 13.49
N PRO A 46 -1.83 20.66 14.17
CA PRO A 46 -1.07 19.71 14.96
C PRO A 46 0.01 19.10 14.08
N ILE A 47 1.27 19.36 14.43
CA ILE A 47 2.42 18.80 13.72
C ILE A 47 2.25 17.28 13.81
N LYS A 48 1.88 16.65 12.70
CA LYS A 48 1.89 15.19 12.59
C LYS A 48 3.31 14.75 12.95
N LYS A 49 3.48 14.15 14.13
CA LYS A 49 4.78 13.58 14.53
C LYS A 49 5.21 12.66 13.38
N PRO A 50 6.41 12.83 12.81
CA PRO A 50 6.87 11.91 11.79
C PRO A 50 6.81 10.51 12.39
N VAL A 51 6.11 9.60 11.71
CA VAL A 51 6.07 8.18 12.06
C VAL A 51 7.52 7.76 12.33
N PRO A 52 7.82 7.05 13.43
CA PRO A 52 9.19 6.65 13.74
C PRO A 52 9.79 6.02 12.49
N ARG A 53 10.88 6.61 11.95
CA ARG A 53 11.61 5.98 10.85
C ARG A 53 12.04 4.61 11.35
N LEU A 54 11.42 3.57 10.80
CA LEU A 54 11.90 2.21 10.92
C LEU A 54 13.38 2.27 10.55
N GLN A 55 14.27 2.00 11.50
CA GLN A 55 15.71 2.04 11.26
C GLN A 55 16.00 1.16 10.04
N ASP A 56 16.59 1.77 9.01
CA ASP A 56 16.95 1.08 7.79
C ASP A 56 17.87 -0.09 8.12
N SER A 57 17.39 -1.31 7.89
CA SER A 57 18.21 -2.50 8.04
C SER A 57 19.36 -2.44 7.04
N THR A 58 20.59 -2.60 7.50
CA THR A 58 21.78 -2.81 6.64
C THR A 58 21.73 -4.16 5.90
N LYS A 59 20.77 -5.02 6.23
CA LYS A 59 20.73 -6.44 5.85
C LYS A 59 19.66 -6.71 4.80
N SER A 60 19.95 -6.42 3.53
CA SER A 60 19.49 -7.23 2.38
C SER A 60 19.66 -6.46 1.06
N LYS A 61 20.64 -6.86 0.23
CA LYS A 61 20.69 -6.48 -1.19
C LYS A 61 20.20 -7.60 -2.12
N ASN A 62 20.15 -8.85 -1.67
CA ASN A 62 19.87 -10.01 -2.52
C ASN A 62 18.41 -10.46 -2.38
N ILE A 63 17.52 -9.79 -3.12
CA ILE A 63 16.07 -10.06 -3.15
C ILE A 63 15.76 -11.52 -3.52
N PRO A 64 16.31 -12.09 -4.61
CA PRO A 64 15.97 -13.45 -5.03
C PRO A 64 16.26 -14.49 -3.94
N LYS A 65 17.42 -14.39 -3.30
CA LYS A 65 17.83 -15.31 -2.22
C LYS A 65 16.87 -15.24 -1.03
N ASN A 66 16.47 -14.03 -0.64
CA ASN A 66 15.61 -13.84 0.53
C ASN A 66 14.18 -14.33 0.28
N ILE A 67 13.61 -14.04 -0.89
CA ILE A 67 12.30 -14.58 -1.28
C ILE A 67 12.33 -16.10 -1.30
N SER A 68 13.35 -16.67 -1.95
CA SER A 68 13.48 -18.12 -2.08
C SER A 68 13.60 -18.79 -0.70
N LYS A 69 14.36 -18.19 0.22
CA LYS A 69 14.47 -18.66 1.60
C LYS A 69 13.12 -18.63 2.31
N VAL A 70 12.37 -17.55 2.18
CA VAL A 70 11.07 -17.38 2.83
C VAL A 70 10.05 -18.39 2.28
N ILE A 71 9.96 -18.52 0.96
CA ILE A 71 9.06 -19.49 0.31
C ILE A 71 9.39 -20.91 0.77
N THR A 72 10.66 -21.32 0.69
CA THR A 72 11.11 -22.65 1.12
C THR A 72 10.79 -22.90 2.58
N GLN A 73 11.07 -21.93 3.46
CA GLN A 73 10.73 -22.05 4.88
C GLN A 73 9.23 -22.18 5.12
N GLN A 74 8.41 -21.44 4.38
CA GLN A 74 6.97 -21.49 4.53
C GLN A 74 6.37 -22.81 4.01
N ILE A 75 6.91 -23.35 2.92
CA ILE A 75 6.57 -24.69 2.42
C ILE A 75 6.88 -25.75 3.48
N LEU A 76 8.10 -25.73 4.04
CA LEU A 76 8.52 -26.72 5.04
C LEU A 76 7.74 -26.62 6.36
N LYS A 77 7.16 -25.45 6.66
CA LYS A 77 6.25 -25.24 7.80
C LYS A 77 4.80 -25.65 7.52
N GLY A 78 4.48 -26.05 6.29
CA GLY A 78 3.15 -26.52 5.90
C GLY A 78 2.14 -25.43 5.56
N TYR A 79 2.54 -24.15 5.45
CA TYR A 79 1.61 -23.05 5.12
C TYR A 79 0.97 -23.16 3.73
N TYR A 80 1.48 -24.04 2.88
CA TYR A 80 1.02 -24.22 1.50
C TYR A 80 0.50 -25.63 1.22
N ASN A 81 0.19 -26.42 2.25
CA ASN A 81 -0.28 -27.80 2.06
C ASN A 81 -1.48 -27.89 1.11
N ASP A 82 -2.42 -26.96 1.20
CA ASP A 82 -3.60 -26.91 0.32
C ASP A 82 -3.28 -26.59 -1.15
N LEU A 83 -2.10 -26.01 -1.42
CA LEU A 83 -1.66 -25.70 -2.78
C LEU A 83 -0.86 -26.85 -3.41
N ILE A 84 -0.44 -27.85 -2.62
CA ILE A 84 0.36 -28.98 -3.09
C ILE A 84 -0.56 -30.00 -3.76
N SER A 85 -0.54 -30.03 -5.09
CA SER A 85 -1.36 -30.94 -5.90
C SER A 85 -0.67 -32.25 -6.29
N CYS A 86 0.60 -32.42 -5.92
CA CYS A 86 1.39 -33.62 -6.19
C CYS A 86 1.66 -34.39 -4.88
N ASN A 87 2.33 -35.54 -4.96
CA ASN A 87 2.67 -36.32 -3.76
C ASN A 87 3.49 -35.45 -2.77
N PRO A 88 3.00 -35.19 -1.55
CA PRO A 88 3.68 -34.28 -0.62
C PRO A 88 5.08 -34.74 -0.23
N LYS A 89 5.31 -36.05 -0.10
CA LYS A 89 6.63 -36.59 0.28
C LYS A 89 7.67 -36.30 -0.80
N THR A 90 7.32 -36.52 -2.07
CA THR A 90 8.23 -36.25 -3.19
C THR A 90 8.46 -34.75 -3.37
N PHE A 91 7.42 -33.94 -3.18
CA PHE A 91 7.51 -32.49 -3.22
C PHE A 91 8.43 -31.94 -2.12
N PHE A 92 8.27 -32.35 -0.87
CA PHE A 92 9.15 -31.90 0.21
C PHE A 92 10.60 -32.34 0.00
N SER A 93 10.82 -33.54 -0.55
CA SER A 93 12.17 -33.98 -0.95
C SER A 93 12.77 -33.09 -2.04
N PHE A 94 11.99 -32.73 -3.05
CA PHE A 94 12.38 -31.78 -4.10
C PHE A 94 12.73 -30.40 -3.53
N ILE A 95 11.93 -29.88 -2.60
CA ILE A 95 12.20 -28.58 -1.96
C ILE A 95 13.47 -28.63 -1.09
N LYS A 96 13.69 -29.72 -0.35
CA LYS A 96 14.92 -29.91 0.43
C LYS A 96 16.17 -29.95 -0.45
N LYS A 97 16.11 -30.63 -1.59
CA LYS A 97 17.21 -30.68 -2.58
C LYS A 97 17.50 -29.32 -3.21
N ASN A 98 16.48 -28.46 -3.34
CA ASN A 98 16.57 -27.15 -3.99
C ASN A 98 16.54 -25.98 -2.99
N ASN A 99 16.97 -26.19 -1.73
CA ASN A 99 16.90 -25.18 -0.69
C ASN A 99 17.90 -24.00 -0.88
N ASN A 100 18.94 -24.18 -1.68
CA ASN A 100 20.05 -23.24 -1.84
C ASN A 100 19.92 -22.38 -3.11
N ILE A 101 18.82 -21.63 -3.22
CA ILE A 101 18.60 -20.70 -4.33
C ILE A 101 19.32 -19.39 -4.02
N GLN A 102 20.40 -19.11 -4.74
CA GLN A 102 21.27 -17.95 -4.46
C GLN A 102 20.99 -16.73 -5.35
N ASN A 103 20.38 -16.93 -6.51
CA ASN A 103 20.13 -15.90 -7.51
C ASN A 103 18.78 -16.10 -8.23
N LEU A 104 18.37 -15.07 -8.99
CA LEU A 104 17.12 -15.07 -9.74
C LEU A 104 17.08 -16.17 -10.81
N THR A 105 18.18 -16.42 -11.50
CA THR A 105 18.27 -17.41 -12.57
C THR A 105 17.90 -18.81 -12.07
N THR A 106 18.41 -19.21 -10.89
CA THR A 106 18.08 -20.49 -10.26
C THR A 106 16.61 -20.55 -9.84
N LEU A 107 16.05 -19.46 -9.30
CA LEU A 107 14.63 -19.39 -8.97
C LEU A 107 13.74 -19.58 -10.21
N ILE A 108 14.04 -18.83 -11.29
CA ILE A 108 13.32 -18.93 -12.56
C ILE A 108 13.45 -20.33 -13.14
N LYS A 109 14.63 -20.97 -13.06
CA LYS A 109 14.85 -22.34 -13.54
C LYS A 109 13.91 -23.34 -12.88
N LEU A 110 13.66 -23.20 -11.58
CA LEU A 110 12.73 -24.06 -10.83
C LEU A 110 11.26 -23.76 -11.15
N MET A 111 10.97 -22.54 -11.60
CA MET A 111 9.63 -22.17 -12.05
C MET A 111 9.38 -22.60 -13.49
N LYS A 112 10.41 -22.78 -14.33
CA LYS A 112 10.23 -23.20 -15.73
C LYS A 112 9.72 -24.65 -15.83
N PRO A 113 8.95 -24.97 -16.89
CA PRO A 113 8.53 -26.34 -17.17
C PRO A 113 9.73 -27.27 -17.34
N HIS A 114 9.58 -28.51 -16.93
CA HIS A 114 10.59 -29.54 -17.08
C HIS A 114 10.18 -30.57 -18.15
N LYS A 115 11.14 -31.15 -18.87
CA LYS A 115 10.85 -32.12 -19.95
C LYS A 115 10.25 -33.43 -19.42
N ASN A 116 10.79 -33.93 -18.30
CA ASN A 116 10.25 -35.09 -17.60
C ASN A 116 8.94 -34.71 -16.89
N GLN A 117 7.88 -35.50 -17.11
CA GLN A 117 6.52 -35.24 -16.61
C GLN A 117 6.41 -35.27 -15.08
N GLU A 118 7.06 -36.22 -14.40
CA GLU A 118 7.07 -36.29 -12.94
C GLU A 118 7.73 -35.04 -12.35
N MET A 119 8.91 -34.67 -12.86
CA MET A 119 9.59 -33.45 -12.46
C MET A 119 8.78 -32.20 -12.80
N ASN A 120 8.09 -32.20 -13.94
CA ASN A 120 7.25 -31.08 -14.34
C ASN A 120 6.10 -30.85 -13.34
N SER A 121 5.50 -31.92 -12.79
CA SER A 121 4.48 -31.80 -11.75
C SER A 121 5.00 -31.11 -10.49
N LEU A 122 6.24 -31.40 -10.08
CA LEU A 122 6.90 -30.77 -8.94
C LEU A 122 7.22 -29.29 -9.21
N HIS A 123 7.74 -28.98 -10.41
CA HIS A 123 8.02 -27.62 -10.86
C HIS A 123 6.74 -26.78 -10.97
N GLN A 124 5.65 -27.36 -11.48
CA GLN A 124 4.34 -26.71 -11.58
C GLN A 124 3.78 -26.39 -10.18
N CYS A 125 3.90 -27.33 -9.24
CA CYS A 125 3.51 -27.13 -7.85
C CYS A 125 4.31 -26.00 -7.20
N PHE A 126 5.64 -25.99 -7.38
CA PHE A 126 6.51 -24.92 -6.90
C PHE A 126 6.14 -23.56 -7.52
N ARG A 127 5.89 -23.50 -8.83
CA ARG A 127 5.46 -22.28 -9.53
C ARG A 127 4.15 -21.73 -8.96
N LYS A 128 3.16 -22.59 -8.72
CA LYS A 128 1.86 -22.20 -8.14
C LYS A 128 2.03 -21.55 -6.78
N ILE A 129 2.90 -22.11 -5.92
CA ILE A 129 3.21 -21.56 -4.61
C ILE A 129 3.96 -20.23 -4.73
N CYS A 130 4.96 -20.13 -5.61
CA CYS A 130 5.67 -18.88 -5.88
C CYS A 130 4.71 -17.79 -6.34
N TRP A 131 3.81 -18.09 -7.29
CA TRP A 131 2.80 -17.13 -7.75
C TRP A 131 1.87 -16.68 -6.62
N TYR A 132 1.40 -17.62 -5.79
CA TYR A 132 0.57 -17.30 -4.63
C TYR A 132 1.31 -16.37 -3.66
N PHE A 133 2.56 -16.68 -3.31
CA PHE A 133 3.38 -15.85 -2.43
C PHE A 133 3.56 -14.45 -3.01
N VAL A 134 3.99 -14.34 -4.27
CA VAL A 134 4.23 -13.05 -4.95
C VAL A 134 2.95 -12.22 -4.99
N LYS A 135 1.80 -12.86 -5.28
CA LYS A 135 0.51 -12.18 -5.39
C LYS A 135 -0.03 -11.72 -4.03
N LYS A 136 0.00 -12.57 -3.00
CA LYS A 136 -0.72 -12.37 -1.73
C LYS A 136 0.15 -11.94 -0.55
N GLN A 137 1.37 -12.46 -0.44
CA GLN A 137 2.18 -12.35 0.78
C GLN A 137 3.38 -11.42 0.62
N TYR A 138 3.87 -11.21 -0.60
CA TYR A 138 5.10 -10.47 -0.87
C TYR A 138 5.08 -9.04 -0.35
N VAL A 139 3.98 -8.31 -0.53
CA VAL A 139 3.87 -6.90 -0.11
C VAL A 139 3.99 -6.82 1.41
N SER A 140 3.20 -7.61 2.13
CA SER A 140 3.28 -7.72 3.60
C SER A 140 4.67 -8.15 4.06
N TYR A 141 5.30 -9.09 3.36
CA TYR A 141 6.67 -9.52 3.63
C TYR A 141 7.68 -8.36 3.54
N VAL A 142 7.62 -7.53 2.48
CA VAL A 142 8.54 -6.39 2.30
C VAL A 142 8.41 -5.39 3.43
N PHE A 143 7.19 -4.98 3.76
CA PHE A 143 6.95 -3.97 4.80
C PHE A 143 7.23 -4.49 6.22
N ASN A 144 6.99 -5.78 6.48
CA ASN A 144 7.28 -6.38 7.78
C ASN A 144 8.78 -6.70 7.97
N SER A 145 9.54 -6.86 6.88
CA SER A 145 10.95 -7.25 6.94
C SER A 145 11.94 -6.09 7.16
N LYS A 146 11.43 -4.85 7.39
CA LYS A 146 12.25 -3.64 7.62
C LYS A 146 13.34 -3.44 6.57
N ILE A 147 12.99 -3.66 5.30
CA ILE A 147 13.91 -3.60 4.16
C ILE A 147 14.28 -2.14 3.88
N LYS A 148 15.56 -1.89 3.58
CA LYS A 148 16.09 -0.54 3.30
C LYS A 148 15.47 0.15 2.08
N ASP A 149 15.18 -0.61 1.03
CA ASP A 149 14.54 -0.08 -0.19
C ASP A 149 13.30 -0.92 -0.56
N PRO A 150 12.14 -0.62 0.03
CA PRO A 150 10.89 -1.29 -0.31
C PRO A 150 10.50 -1.10 -1.78
N GLN A 151 10.84 0.03 -2.38
CA GLN A 151 10.42 0.38 -3.75
C GLN A 151 11.09 -0.55 -4.76
N TRP A 152 12.40 -0.76 -4.64
CA TRP A 152 13.12 -1.70 -5.50
C TRP A 152 12.58 -3.13 -5.35
N HIS A 153 12.18 -3.53 -4.14
CA HIS A 153 11.54 -4.82 -3.91
C HIS A 153 10.17 -4.95 -4.58
N LEU A 154 9.38 -3.87 -4.64
CA LEU A 154 8.08 -3.86 -5.33
C LEU A 154 8.25 -3.89 -6.86
N GLN A 155 9.26 -3.21 -7.40
CA GLN A 155 9.61 -3.32 -8.82
C GLN A 155 9.99 -4.77 -9.19
N PHE A 156 10.82 -5.41 -8.37
CA PHE A 156 11.18 -6.81 -8.55
C PHE A 156 9.96 -7.75 -8.48
N ARG A 157 9.03 -7.49 -7.56
CA ARG A 157 7.74 -8.22 -7.48
C ARG A 157 7.00 -8.15 -8.82
N ASN A 158 6.90 -6.97 -9.41
CA ASN A 158 6.17 -6.79 -10.67
C ASN A 158 6.85 -7.55 -11.82
N ALA A 159 8.18 -7.54 -11.88
CA ALA A 159 8.94 -8.36 -12.84
C ALA A 159 8.66 -9.86 -12.64
N LEU A 160 8.70 -10.35 -11.40
CA LEU A 160 8.35 -11.75 -11.10
C LEU A 160 6.89 -12.09 -11.44
N MET A 161 5.95 -11.17 -11.20
CA MET A 161 4.53 -11.36 -11.54
C MET A 161 4.35 -11.55 -13.05
N ASN A 162 5.09 -10.81 -13.88
CA ASN A 162 5.03 -10.96 -15.32
C ASN A 162 5.58 -12.32 -15.76
N ILE A 163 6.73 -12.72 -15.22
CA ILE A 163 7.32 -14.04 -15.47
C ILE A 163 6.36 -15.16 -15.06
N CYS A 164 5.65 -15.04 -13.93
CA CYS A 164 4.69 -16.06 -13.51
C CYS A 164 3.40 -16.09 -14.34
N LYS A 165 3.06 -15.01 -15.07
CA LYS A 165 1.88 -14.98 -15.94
C LYS A 165 2.15 -15.62 -17.30
N GLU A 166 3.39 -15.55 -17.76
CA GLU A 166 3.81 -16.07 -19.08
C GLU A 166 4.07 -17.59 -19.08
N ILE A 167 4.05 -18.26 -17.92
CA ILE A 167 4.43 -19.68 -17.77
C ILE A 167 3.31 -20.51 -17.15
#